data_AF-A0A3P6RE20-F1
#
_entry.id   AF-A0A3P6RE20-F1
#
_cell.length_a   1.000
_cell.length_b   1.000
_cell.length_c   1.000
_cell.angle_alpha   90.00
_cell.angle_beta   90.00
_cell.angle_gamma   90.00
#
_symmetry.space_group_name_H-M   'P 1'
#
loop_
_entity.id
_entity.type
_entity.pdbx_description
1 polymer ?
#
loop_
_entity_poly.entity_id
_entity_poly.type
_entity_poly.pdbx_seq_one_letter_code
_entity_poly.pdbx_strand_id
1 'polypeptide(L)'
;MGVPSVTTNLSGFGCFINEHVADAKSYGIQVVDRRFKGADESINELADGLYEFTCLSRRQRIIVRNRTERLSELLDWKTLSMVGYAC
;
A
#
# COMPACT_ATOMS: atom_id res chain seq x y z
N MET A 1 -10.21 8.97 1.39
CA MET A 1 -10.06 8.91 2.87
C MET A 1 -8.62 9.16 3.36
N GLY A 2 -7.58 8.90 2.56
CA GLY A 2 -6.22 9.38 2.83
C GLY A 2 -5.56 8.77 4.06
N VAL A 3 -5.95 7.54 4.41
CA VAL A 3 -5.43 6.82 5.57
C VAL A 3 -4.43 5.78 5.08
N PRO A 4 -3.13 5.88 5.47
CA PRO A 4 -2.14 4.86 5.17
C PRO A 4 -2.57 3.50 5.70
N SER A 5 -2.24 2.43 4.98
CA SER A 5 -2.72 1.09 5.28
C SER A 5 -1.63 0.04 5.08
N VAL A 6 -1.69 -1.03 5.86
CA VAL A 6 -0.89 -2.23 5.65
C VAL A 6 -1.79 -3.33 5.09
N THR A 7 -1.31 -4.04 4.08
CA THR A 7 -1.99 -5.17 3.44
C THR A 7 -0.97 -6.25 3.08
N THR A 8 -1.38 -7.30 2.37
CA THR A 8 -0.50 -8.42 1.98
C THR A 8 -0.60 -8.73 0.49
N ASN A 9 0.44 -9.33 -0.08
CA ASN A 9 0.46 -9.82 -1.47
C ASN A 9 -0.37 -11.10 -1.72
N LEU A 10 -1.22 -11.49 -0.75
CA LEU A 10 -2.25 -12.50 -0.92
C LEU A 10 -3.67 -11.89 -0.93
N SER A 11 -3.79 -10.62 -0.55
CA SER A 11 -5.06 -9.90 -0.63
C SER A 11 -5.29 -9.37 -2.04
N GLY A 12 -6.54 -9.38 -2.52
CA GLY A 12 -6.86 -8.83 -3.85
C GLY A 12 -6.41 -7.38 -4.02
N PHE A 13 -6.57 -6.56 -2.97
CA PHE A 13 -6.07 -5.18 -2.95
C PHE A 13 -4.54 -5.11 -3.06
N GLY A 14 -3.81 -5.90 -2.27
CA GLY A 14 -2.34 -5.89 -2.31
C GLY A 14 -1.77 -6.40 -3.63
N CYS A 15 -2.40 -7.42 -4.23
CA CYS A 15 -2.05 -7.88 -5.58
C CYS A 15 -2.23 -6.75 -6.61
N PHE A 16 -3.40 -6.12 -6.63
CA PHE A 16 -3.70 -5.01 -7.54
C PHE A 16 -2.68 -3.87 -7.40
N ILE A 17 -2.38 -3.46 -6.15
CA ILE A 17 -1.41 -2.40 -5.88
C ILE A 17 -0.01 -2.77 -6.36
N ASN A 18 0.47 -3.99 -6.10
CA ASN A 18 1.80 -4.42 -6.56
C ASN A 18 1.93 -4.43 -8.09
N GLU A 19 0.85 -4.73 -8.80
CA GLU A 19 0.83 -4.74 -10.27
C GLU A 19 0.78 -3.34 -10.87
N HIS A 20 0.05 -2.42 -10.24
CA HIS A 20 -0.29 -1.12 -10.84
C HIS A 20 0.48 0.07 -10.22
N VAL A 21 1.17 -0.12 -9.09
CA VAL A 21 1.84 0.95 -8.33
C VAL A 21 3.26 0.53 -7.97
N ALA A 22 4.25 1.02 -8.73
CA ALA A 22 5.65 0.63 -8.58
C ALA A 22 6.26 0.95 -7.19
N ASP A 23 5.83 2.04 -6.55
CA ASP A 23 6.28 2.43 -5.20
C ASP A 23 5.08 2.69 -4.27
N ALA A 24 4.38 1.61 -3.93
CA ALA A 24 3.21 1.65 -3.05
C ALA A 24 3.50 2.28 -1.67
N LYS A 25 4.70 2.04 -1.13
CA LYS A 25 5.12 2.55 0.20
C LYS A 25 5.17 4.08 0.21
N SER A 26 5.59 4.72 -0.88
CA SER A 26 5.57 6.19 -1.00
C SER A 26 4.17 6.80 -0.95
N TYR A 27 3.14 6.03 -1.32
CA TYR A 27 1.71 6.38 -1.25
C TYR A 27 1.06 5.94 0.07
N GLY A 28 1.84 5.44 1.03
CA GLY A 28 1.33 4.99 2.33
C GLY A 28 0.64 3.63 2.30
N ILE A 29 0.87 2.82 1.26
CA ILE A 29 0.44 1.42 1.23
C ILE A 29 1.66 0.54 1.43
N GLN A 30 1.71 -0.15 2.57
CA GLN A 30 2.70 -1.18 2.81
C GLN A 30 2.09 -2.54 2.44
N VAL A 31 2.71 -3.24 1.49
CA VAL A 31 2.29 -4.59 1.09
C VAL A 31 3.31 -5.59 1.64
N VAL A 32 2.95 -6.28 2.71
CA VAL A 32 3.80 -7.30 3.34
C VAL A 32 3.80 -8.58 2.50
N ASP A 33 4.99 -9.15 2.29
CA ASP A 33 5.11 -10.42 1.58
C ASP A 33 4.70 -11.59 2.49
N ARG A 34 3.60 -12.24 2.14
CA ARG A 34 3.06 -13.46 2.77
C ARG A 34 3.03 -14.65 1.81
N ARG A 35 3.47 -14.48 0.57
CA ARG A 35 3.43 -15.51 -0.48
C ARG A 35 4.79 -16.17 -0.69
N PHE A 36 5.87 -15.40 -0.61
CA PHE A 36 7.23 -15.86 -0.94
C PHE A 36 8.19 -15.84 0.26
N LYS A 37 7.74 -15.38 1.43
CA LYS A 37 8.51 -15.35 2.68
C LYS A 37 7.95 -16.30 3.74
N GLY A 38 8.83 -16.71 4.66
CA GLY A 38 8.45 -17.46 5.86
C GLY A 38 7.59 -16.61 6.81
N ALA A 39 6.85 -17.27 7.72
CA ALA A 39 5.97 -16.56 8.64
C ALA A 39 6.71 -15.54 9.53
N ASP A 40 7.86 -15.92 10.08
CA ASP A 40 8.68 -15.05 10.94
C ASP A 40 9.24 -13.86 10.16
N GLU A 41 9.67 -14.07 8.90
CA GLU A 41 10.15 -12.99 8.03
C GLU A 41 9.03 -11.98 7.73
N SER A 42 7.81 -12.45 7.44
CA SER A 42 6.66 -11.57 7.25
C SER A 42 6.29 -10.79 8.52
N ILE A 43 6.42 -11.43 9.69
CA ILE A 43 6.15 -10.78 10.98
C ILE A 43 7.17 -9.68 11.24
N ASN A 44 8.45 -9.95 10.99
CA ASN A 44 9.52 -8.96 11.11
C ASN A 44 9.30 -7.78 10.14
N GLU A 45 8.97 -8.06 8.87
CA GLU A 45 8.67 -7.01 7.89
C GLU A 45 7.48 -6.13 8.30
N LEU A 46 6.42 -6.73 8.85
CA LEU A 46 5.30 -5.99 9.40
C LEU A 46 5.73 -5.12 10.58
N ALA A 47 6.46 -5.68 11.53
CA ALA A 47 6.93 -4.98 12.72
C ALA A 47 7.84 -3.79 12.36
N ASP A 48 8.77 -3.99 11.43
CA ASP A 48 9.69 -2.97 10.93
C ASP A 48 8.94 -1.80 10.29
N GLY A 49 7.98 -2.08 9.41
CA GLY A 49 7.19 -1.01 8.78
C GLY A 49 6.30 -0.25 9.74
N LEU A 50 5.70 -0.93 10.74
CA LEU A 50 4.97 -0.27 11.81
C LEU A 50 5.90 0.62 12.66
N TYR A 51 7.09 0.13 13.00
CA TYR A 51 8.09 0.90 13.75
C TYR A 51 8.54 2.14 12.97
N GLU A 52 8.91 1.99 11.69
CA GLU A 52 9.27 3.11 10.81
C GLU A 52 8.16 4.17 10.75
N PHE A 53 6.89 3.76 10.70
CA PHE A 53 5.77 4.68 10.70
C PHE A 53 5.67 5.49 12.00
N THR A 54 5.96 4.89 13.16
CA THR A 54 5.98 5.61 14.45
C THR A 54 7.09 6.66 14.52
N CYS A 55 8.21 6.42 13.83
CA CYS A 55 9.35 7.34 13.75
C CYS A 55 9.11 8.55 12.84
N LEU A 56 8.00 8.58 12.08
CA LEU A 56 7.67 9.73 11.24
C LEU A 56 7.34 10.98 12.07
N SER A 57 7.83 12.14 11.63
CA SER A 57 7.37 13.43 12.14
C SER A 57 5.90 13.70 11.76
N ARG A 58 5.26 14.63 12.46
CA ARG A 58 3.91 15.11 12.12
C ARG A 58 3.82 15.57 10.65
N ARG A 59 4.82 16.29 10.15
CA ARG A 59 4.86 16.78 8.77
C ARG A 59 4.93 15.62 7.76
N GLN A 60 5.77 14.62 8.03
CA GLN A 60 5.86 13.43 7.18
C GLN A 60 4.53 12.66 7.15
N ARG A 61 3.87 12.48 8.30
CA ARG A 61 2.54 11.84 8.35
C ARG A 61 1.50 12.57 7.51
N ILE A 62 1.50 13.91 7.53
CA ILE A 62 0.60 14.71 6.68
C ILE A 62 0.90 14.48 5.20
N ILE A 63 2.18 14.46 4.81
CA ILE A 63 2.60 14.23 3.41
C ILE A 63 2.16 12.85 2.93
N VAL A 64 2.39 11.80 3.74
CA VAL A 64 1.98 10.44 3.39
C VAL A 64 0.45 10.38 3.23
N ARG A 65 -0.34 10.95 4.16
CA ARG A 65 -1.81 11.01 4.03
C ARG A 65 -2.27 11.69 2.73
N ASN A 66 -1.65 12.80 2.35
CA ASN A 66 -1.96 13.51 1.10
C ASN A 66 -1.64 12.66 -0.13
N ARG A 67 -0.53 11.91 -0.09
CA ARG A 67 -0.20 10.96 -1.17
C ARG A 67 -1.18 9.80 -1.20
N THR A 68 -1.56 9.24 -0.06
CA THR A 68 -2.59 8.19 0.01
C THR A 68 -3.92 8.66 -0.55
N GLU A 69 -4.32 9.91 -0.31
CA GLU A 69 -5.54 10.46 -0.90
C GLU A 69 -5.45 10.56 -2.43
N ARG A 70 -4.32 11.00 -2.98
CA ARG A 70 -4.12 11.05 -4.43
C ARG A 70 -4.25 9.68 -5.10
N LEU A 71 -3.81 8.62 -4.43
CA LEU A 71 -3.93 7.27 -4.96
C LEU A 71 -5.40 6.82 -5.09
N SER A 72 -6.34 7.43 -4.36
CA SER A 72 -7.76 7.05 -4.47
C SER A 72 -8.35 7.26 -5.87
N GLU A 73 -7.76 8.15 -6.68
CA GLU A 73 -8.15 8.36 -8.09
C GLU A 73 -7.95 7.09 -8.95
N LEU A 74 -6.91 6.30 -8.65
CA LEU A 74 -6.66 5.02 -9.31
C LEU A 74 -7.74 3.98 -8.97
N LEU A 75 -8.34 4.10 -7.79
CA LEU A 75 -9.33 3.16 -7.26
C LEU A 75 -10.78 3.59 -7.56
N ASP A 76 -10.97 4.67 -8.31
CA ASP A 76 -12.30 5.08 -8.77
C ASP A 76 -12.82 4.12 -9.84
N TRP A 77 -14.13 3.86 -9.85
CA TRP A 77 -14.76 2.98 -10.84
C TRP A 77 -14.53 3.42 -12.29
N LYS A 78 -14.40 4.73 -12.55
CA LYS A 78 -14.06 5.24 -13.88
C LYS A 78 -12.70 4.74 -14.35
N THR A 79 -11.74 4.67 -13.44
CA THR A 79 -10.38 4.18 -13.73
C THR A 79 -10.36 2.66 -13.78
N LEU A 80 -10.94 1.99 -12.78
CA LEU A 80 -10.95 0.53 -12.68
C LEU A 80 -11.70 -0.15 -13.84
N SER A 81 -12.79 0.46 -14.32
CA SER A 81 -13.51 -0.08 -15.48
C SER A 81 -12.65 -0.12 -16.73
N MET A 82 -11.81 0.91 -16.99
CA MET A 82 -10.88 0.90 -18.13
C MET A 82 -9.81 -0.18 -18.00
N VAL A 83 -9.26 -0.40 -16.80
CA VAL A 83 -8.28 -1.46 -16.54
C VAL A 83 -8.90 -2.84 -16.80
N GLY A 84 -10.17 -3.04 -16.44
CA GLY A 84 -10.88 -4.30 -16.68
C GLY A 84 -11.14 -4.63 -18.16
N TYR A 85 -11.17 -3.65 -19.05
CA TYR A 85 -11.34 -3.87 -20.51
C TYR A 85 -10.01 -4.11 -21.25
N ALA A 86 -8.87 -3.92 -20.58
CA ALA A 86 -7.55 -4.13 -21.17
C ALA A 86 -7.03 -5.58 -21.03
N CYS A 87 -7.88 -6.50 -20.58
CA CYS A 87 -7.59 -7.93 -20.42
C CYS A 87 -8.38 -8.77 -21.44
#